data_AF-A0A8S1AJ03-F1
#
_entry.id   AF-A0A8S1AJ03-F1
#
_cell.length_a   1.000
_cell.length_b   1.000
_cell.length_c   1.000
_cell.angle_alpha   90.00
_cell.angle_beta   90.00
_cell.angle_gamma   90.00
#
_symmetry.space_group_name_H-M   'P 1'
#
loop_
_entity.id
_entity.type
_entity.pdbx_description
1 polymer ?
#
loop_
_entity_poly.entity_id
_entity_poly.type
_entity_poly.pdbx_seq_one_letter_code
_entity_poly.pdbx_strand_id
1 'polypeptide(L)'
;MSGNGIPPTNSTYFEIRIGGRRHALLRTNERQSTRTDLNMEIMAFEENCNKLITEPYFEPELVLGRSWRIYYAWNMDLEEKCLDMVFTNATQAIVNRVYNDMVDYLEMQPFWDAATLLVSMGQARHEMLLFVDQGAAGRFIGVPNVVRDGNISPSKNAVPLIRIHMKLLYNAKYLVMSDCTVGVSTLSARRDSDIYRAEIQGVASTLDFGLGSPACIGDYNNEETKLDAQ
;
A
#
# COMPACT_ATOMS: atom_id res chain seq x y z
N MET A 1 -25.26 11.62 -49.92
CA MET A 1 -25.72 11.53 -48.52
C MET A 1 -24.86 10.48 -47.83
N SER A 2 -23.82 10.92 -47.13
CA SER A 2 -22.89 10.06 -46.41
C SER A 2 -22.58 10.76 -45.10
N GLY A 3 -23.09 10.20 -44.00
CA GLY A 3 -22.99 10.77 -42.67
C GLY A 3 -21.57 10.68 -42.12
N ASN A 4 -21.05 11.82 -41.66
CA ASN A 4 -19.85 11.93 -40.86
C ASN A 4 -20.17 11.49 -39.43
N GLY A 5 -19.60 10.35 -39.00
CA GLY A 5 -19.61 9.92 -37.60
C GLY A 5 -18.55 10.67 -36.81
N ILE A 6 -19.00 11.39 -35.79
CA ILE A 6 -18.17 12.04 -34.76
C ILE A 6 -17.66 10.94 -33.81
N PRO A 7 -16.34 10.83 -33.53
CA PRO A 7 -15.87 9.96 -32.47
C PRO A 7 -16.15 10.61 -31.10
N PRO A 8 -16.65 9.86 -30.10
CA PRO A 8 -16.88 10.41 -28.77
C PRO A 8 -15.54 10.67 -28.08
N THR A 9 -15.33 11.93 -27.71
CA THR A 9 -14.33 12.36 -26.73
C THR A 9 -14.75 11.90 -25.34
N ASN A 10 -13.90 11.08 -24.69
CA ASN A 10 -13.58 11.11 -23.26
C ASN A 10 -12.85 9.81 -22.87
N SER A 11 -11.52 9.84 -22.88
CA SER A 11 -10.68 8.95 -22.08
C SER A 11 -9.88 9.81 -21.12
N THR A 12 -10.24 9.75 -19.84
CA THR A 12 -9.42 10.24 -18.74
C THR A 12 -8.39 9.16 -18.40
N TYR A 13 -7.13 9.41 -18.73
CA TYR A 13 -5.99 8.59 -18.32
C TYR A 13 -5.52 9.03 -16.94
N PHE A 14 -5.43 8.10 -15.98
CA PHE A 14 -4.62 8.28 -14.79
C PHE A 14 -3.33 7.47 -14.98
N GLU A 15 -2.21 8.17 -15.13
CA GLU A 15 -0.88 7.61 -15.24
C GLU A 15 -0.24 7.63 -13.85
N ILE A 16 -0.06 6.47 -13.22
CA ILE A 16 0.79 6.34 -12.02
C ILE A 16 2.06 5.62 -12.45
N ARG A 17 3.19 6.33 -12.38
CA ARG A 17 4.51 5.77 -12.68
C ARG A 17 5.22 5.45 -11.38
N ILE A 18 5.53 4.18 -11.16
CA ILE A 18 6.51 3.75 -10.15
C ILE A 18 7.63 3.00 -10.89
N GLY A 19 8.87 3.51 -10.80
CA GLY A 19 10.07 2.74 -11.17
C GLY A 19 10.51 2.76 -12.64
N GLY A 20 10.26 3.81 -13.41
CA GLY A 20 11.03 4.09 -14.65
C GLY A 20 10.89 3.08 -15.81
N ARG A 21 10.06 2.04 -15.71
CA ARG A 21 9.65 1.18 -16.83
C ARG A 21 8.22 1.51 -17.22
N ARG A 22 7.99 1.66 -18.53
CA ARG A 22 6.64 1.70 -19.11
C ARG A 22 6.02 0.32 -18.92
N HIS A 23 5.25 0.13 -17.86
CA HIS A 23 4.29 -0.97 -17.83
C HIS A 23 3.07 -0.51 -18.61
N ALA A 24 3.03 -0.87 -19.90
CA ALA A 24 1.76 -1.01 -20.56
C ALA A 24 1.04 -2.17 -19.85
N LEU A 25 -0.05 -1.84 -19.15
CA LEU A 25 -1.03 -2.82 -18.70
C LEU A 25 -1.60 -3.46 -19.98
N LEU A 26 -0.94 -4.51 -20.47
CA LEU A 26 -1.51 -5.40 -21.47
C LEU A 26 -2.62 -6.18 -20.77
N ARG A 27 -3.83 -5.60 -20.76
CA ARG A 27 -5.06 -6.36 -20.68
C ARG A 27 -5.12 -7.24 -21.92
N THR A 28 -4.60 -8.46 -21.83
CA THR A 28 -4.91 -9.49 -22.81
C THR A 28 -6.38 -9.88 -22.62
N ASN A 29 -7.19 -9.33 -23.53
CA ASN A 29 -8.52 -9.72 -24.00
C ASN A 29 -9.62 -10.18 -23.01
N GLU A 30 -10.71 -9.42 -23.09
CA GLU A 30 -12.11 -9.84 -22.96
C GLU A 30 -12.64 -10.18 -21.57
N ARG A 31 -12.71 -9.15 -20.72
CA ARG A 31 -14.00 -8.80 -20.10
C ARG A 31 -14.21 -7.30 -20.21
N GLN A 32 -15.27 -6.90 -20.90
CA GLN A 32 -15.87 -5.58 -20.71
C GLN A 32 -16.37 -5.52 -19.27
N SER A 33 -15.48 -5.15 -18.35
CA SER A 33 -15.85 -4.80 -16.98
C SER A 33 -16.85 -3.64 -17.07
N THR A 34 -18.07 -3.93 -16.65
CA THR A 34 -19.17 -2.97 -16.69
C THR A 34 -18.97 -1.94 -15.58
N ARG A 35 -19.57 -0.75 -15.71
CA ARG A 35 -19.55 0.29 -14.66
C ARG A 35 -20.05 -0.25 -13.29
N THR A 36 -20.85 -1.31 -13.31
CA THR A 36 -21.35 -2.02 -12.12
C THR A 36 -20.25 -2.83 -11.43
N ASP A 37 -19.35 -3.46 -12.19
CA ASP A 37 -18.25 -4.28 -11.63
C ASP A 37 -17.21 -3.40 -10.92
N LEU A 38 -16.87 -2.25 -11.52
CA LEU A 38 -15.96 -1.27 -10.93
C LEU A 38 -16.51 -0.69 -9.62
N ASN A 39 -17.81 -0.39 -9.57
CA ASN A 39 -18.46 0.09 -8.35
C ASN A 39 -18.51 -0.99 -7.25
N MET A 40 -18.63 -2.26 -7.63
CA MET A 40 -18.64 -3.38 -6.68
C MET A 40 -17.26 -3.58 -6.04
N GLU A 41 -16.18 -3.48 -6.81
CA GLU A 41 -14.80 -3.55 -6.30
C GLU A 41 -14.46 -2.38 -5.35
N ILE A 42 -14.89 -1.16 -5.68
CA ILE A 42 -14.69 0.02 -4.82
C ILE A 42 -15.45 -0.12 -3.50
N MET A 43 -16.71 -0.59 -3.53
CA MET A 43 -17.51 -0.82 -2.31
C MET A 43 -16.92 -1.92 -1.43
N ALA A 44 -16.43 -3.01 -2.01
CA ALA A 44 -15.77 -4.09 -1.27
C ALA A 44 -14.48 -3.61 -0.58
N PHE A 45 -13.80 -2.63 -1.17
CA PHE A 45 -12.59 -2.08 -0.60
C PHE A 45 -12.82 -1.17 0.61
N GLU A 46 -13.80 -0.26 0.52
CA GLU A 46 -14.20 0.55 1.68
C GLU A 46 -14.64 -0.36 2.84
N GLU A 47 -15.33 -1.46 2.53
CA GLU A 47 -15.69 -2.48 3.52
C GLU A 47 -14.45 -3.12 4.16
N ASN A 48 -13.43 -3.49 3.38
CA ASN A 48 -12.18 -4.05 3.92
C ASN A 48 -11.44 -3.07 4.84
N CYS A 49 -11.36 -1.79 4.46
CA CYS A 49 -10.81 -0.75 5.33
C CYS A 49 -11.64 -0.55 6.60
N ASN A 50 -12.96 -0.71 6.52
CA ASN A 50 -13.87 -0.64 7.66
C ASN A 50 -13.73 -1.87 8.59
N LYS A 51 -13.46 -3.07 8.04
CA LYS A 51 -13.16 -4.27 8.84
C LYS A 51 -11.93 -4.05 9.75
N LEU A 52 -10.92 -3.30 9.28
CA LEU A 52 -9.72 -3.00 10.09
C LEU A 52 -10.00 -2.11 11.31
N ILE A 53 -11.02 -1.25 11.25
CA ILE A 53 -11.32 -0.27 12.32
C ILE A 53 -12.37 -0.74 13.32
N THR A 54 -13.02 -1.89 13.09
CA THR A 54 -14.08 -2.40 13.99
C THR A 54 -13.50 -2.92 15.30
N GLU A 55 -12.32 -3.54 15.23
CA GLU A 55 -11.54 -3.99 16.39
C GLU A 55 -10.07 -3.63 16.15
N PRO A 56 -9.74 -2.34 16.25
CA PRO A 56 -8.41 -1.84 15.90
C PRO A 56 -7.45 -2.19 17.04
N TYR A 57 -6.41 -2.95 16.72
CA TYR A 57 -5.26 -3.11 17.61
C TYR A 57 -4.02 -2.63 16.89
N PHE A 58 -3.47 -1.51 17.37
CA PHE A 58 -2.23 -0.95 16.85
C PHE A 58 -1.53 -0.14 17.94
N GLU A 59 -0.26 -0.43 18.15
CA GLU A 59 0.62 0.29 19.06
C GLU A 59 1.90 0.66 18.31
N PRO A 60 2.23 1.95 18.16
CA PRO A 60 3.42 2.39 17.43
C PRO A 60 4.72 1.72 17.92
N GLU A 61 4.84 1.50 19.22
CA GLU A 61 6.00 0.91 19.88
C GLU A 61 6.29 -0.53 19.41
N LEU A 62 5.25 -1.25 18.97
CA LEU A 62 5.38 -2.62 18.48
C LEU A 62 5.89 -2.70 17.04
N VAL A 63 5.82 -1.61 16.28
CA VAL A 63 6.31 -1.53 14.89
C VAL A 63 7.63 -0.76 14.75
N LEU A 64 7.90 0.20 15.63
CA LEU A 64 9.06 1.08 15.58
C LEU A 64 10.39 0.33 15.59
N GLY A 65 11.31 0.76 14.70
CA GLY A 65 12.68 0.25 14.62
C GLY A 65 12.80 -1.20 14.12
N ARG A 66 11.69 -1.84 13.76
CA ARG A 66 11.66 -3.22 13.25
C ARG A 66 11.45 -3.22 11.73
N SER A 67 12.06 -4.21 11.07
CA SER A 67 11.84 -4.46 9.64
C SER A 67 10.66 -5.40 9.45
N TRP A 68 9.67 -4.95 8.69
CA TRP A 68 8.47 -5.69 8.34
C TRP A 68 8.50 -6.05 6.86
N ARG A 69 8.58 -7.34 6.55
CA ARG A 69 8.62 -7.83 5.18
C ARG A 69 7.21 -8.15 4.70
N ILE A 70 6.86 -7.66 3.51
CA ILE A 70 5.57 -7.95 2.87
C ILE A 70 5.62 -9.35 2.26
N TYR A 71 4.68 -10.21 2.65
CA TYR A 71 4.55 -11.59 2.16
C TYR A 71 3.26 -11.84 1.38
N TYR A 72 2.30 -10.92 1.44
CA TYR A 72 1.06 -11.03 0.70
C TYR A 72 0.50 -9.63 0.42
N ALA A 73 -0.13 -9.45 -0.74
CA ALA A 73 -0.74 -8.20 -1.13
C ALA A 73 -2.11 -8.42 -1.79
N TRP A 74 -3.02 -7.47 -1.60
CA TRP A 74 -4.31 -7.40 -2.27
C TRP A 74 -4.34 -6.18 -3.19
N ASN A 75 -4.92 -6.35 -4.38
CA ASN A 75 -5.04 -5.31 -5.41
C ASN A 75 -3.70 -4.70 -5.87
N MET A 76 -2.61 -5.43 -5.68
CA MET A 76 -1.27 -5.10 -6.15
C MET A 76 -0.47 -6.39 -6.34
N ASP A 77 0.22 -6.51 -7.47
CA ASP A 77 1.15 -7.61 -7.69
C ASP A 77 2.59 -7.15 -7.44
N LEU A 78 3.23 -7.73 -6.43
CA LEU A 78 4.62 -7.46 -6.09
C LEU A 78 5.58 -8.47 -6.75
N GLU A 79 5.05 -9.44 -7.50
CA GLU A 79 5.81 -10.53 -8.12
C GLU A 79 6.74 -11.19 -7.08
N GLU A 80 8.00 -11.40 -7.44
CA GLU A 80 9.02 -12.01 -6.57
C GLU A 80 9.72 -10.99 -5.66
N LYS A 81 9.29 -9.72 -5.64
CA LYS A 81 10.00 -8.66 -4.89
C LYS A 81 9.71 -8.78 -3.40
N CYS A 82 10.78 -8.88 -2.63
CA CYS A 82 10.74 -8.72 -1.18
C CYS A 82 10.87 -7.23 -0.84
N LEU A 83 9.78 -6.65 -0.35
CA LEU A 83 9.74 -5.28 0.12
C LEU A 83 9.72 -5.27 1.64
N ASP A 84 10.73 -4.64 2.22
CA ASP A 84 10.85 -4.40 3.65
C ASP A 84 10.38 -2.98 3.96
N MET A 85 9.54 -2.85 4.98
CA MET A 85 9.09 -1.60 5.57
C MET A 85 9.76 -1.40 6.93
N VAL A 86 10.18 -0.17 7.20
CA VAL A 86 10.71 0.22 8.51
C VAL A 86 9.98 1.45 8.98
N PHE A 87 9.58 1.42 10.25
CA PHE A 87 8.89 2.52 10.93
C PHE A 87 9.87 3.24 11.85
N THR A 88 9.91 4.57 11.75
CA THR A 88 10.71 5.42 12.63
C THR A 88 9.85 6.56 13.17
N ASN A 89 10.23 7.12 14.32
CA ASN A 89 9.55 8.30 14.85
C ASN A 89 9.75 9.50 13.91
N ALA A 90 8.68 10.25 13.68
CA ALA A 90 8.72 11.49 12.91
C ALA A 90 9.39 12.61 13.72
N THR A 91 10.73 12.64 13.73
CA THR A 91 11.48 13.74 14.34
C THR A 91 11.22 15.05 13.60
N GLN A 92 11.38 16.21 14.27
CA GLN A 92 11.22 17.52 13.62
C GLN A 92 12.12 17.68 12.38
N ALA A 93 13.32 17.11 12.40
CA ALA A 93 14.23 17.13 11.24
C ALA A 93 13.64 16.36 10.05
N ILE A 94 13.01 15.21 10.29
CA ILE A 94 12.31 14.43 9.26
C ILE A 94 11.11 15.20 8.73
N VAL A 95 10.28 15.76 9.62
CA VAL A 95 9.09 16.53 9.26
C VAL A 95 9.46 17.73 8.39
N ASN A 96 10.43 18.54 8.82
CA ASN A 96 10.89 19.71 8.07
C ASN A 96 11.44 19.34 6.69
N ARG A 97 12.18 18.22 6.59
CA ARG A 97 12.68 17.72 5.32
C ARG A 97 11.54 17.34 4.38
N VAL A 98 10.60 16.51 4.84
CA VAL A 98 9.45 16.08 4.02
C VAL A 98 8.57 17.27 3.65
N TYR A 99 8.37 18.23 4.55
CA TYR A 99 7.69 19.50 4.25
C TYR A 99 8.36 20.22 3.08
N ASN A 100 9.68 20.43 3.14
CA ASN A 100 10.40 21.10 2.06
C ASN A 100 10.32 20.33 0.73
N ASP A 101 10.34 19.00 0.80
CA ASP A 101 10.21 18.15 -0.38
C ASP A 101 8.80 18.25 -0.99
N MET A 102 7.74 18.37 -0.17
CA MET A 102 6.36 18.10 -0.59
C MET A 102 5.39 19.29 -0.57
N VAL A 103 5.70 20.39 0.12
CA VAL A 103 4.74 21.49 0.39
C VAL A 103 4.08 22.04 -0.87
N ASP A 104 4.83 22.18 -1.96
CA ASP A 104 4.35 22.74 -3.23
C ASP A 104 3.54 21.75 -4.08
N TYR A 105 3.57 20.47 -3.73
CA TYR A 105 3.02 19.39 -4.54
C TYR A 105 1.73 18.80 -3.97
N LEU A 106 1.46 18.99 -2.68
CA LEU A 106 0.27 18.46 -2.03
C LEU A 106 -0.99 19.23 -2.41
N GLU A 107 -2.06 18.51 -2.73
CA GLU A 107 -3.39 19.08 -2.96
C GLU A 107 -3.97 19.75 -1.71
N MET A 108 -3.69 19.16 -0.55
CA MET A 108 -4.12 19.63 0.77
C MET A 108 -2.97 19.50 1.76
N GLN A 109 -2.79 20.50 2.61
CA GLN A 109 -1.75 20.49 3.64
C GLN A 109 -2.25 19.76 4.90
N PRO A 110 -1.50 18.77 5.43
CA PRO A 110 -1.81 18.20 6.74
C PRO A 110 -1.39 19.17 7.86
N PHE A 111 -1.80 18.85 9.09
CA PHE A 111 -1.25 19.53 10.26
C PHE A 111 0.15 18.95 10.57
N TRP A 112 1.19 19.60 10.06
CA TRP A 112 2.57 19.10 10.05
C TRP A 112 3.11 18.68 11.42
N ASP A 113 2.69 19.36 12.49
CA ASP A 113 3.11 19.07 13.87
C ASP A 113 2.46 17.81 14.46
N ALA A 114 1.45 17.23 13.81
CA ALA A 114 0.84 15.95 14.21
C ALA A 114 1.47 14.74 13.51
N ALA A 115 2.58 14.91 12.80
CA ALA A 115 3.34 13.78 12.26
C ALA A 115 3.85 12.89 13.40
N THR A 116 3.70 11.57 13.28
CA THR A 116 4.09 10.62 14.33
C THR A 116 5.07 9.58 13.84
N LEU A 117 4.86 9.05 12.63
CA LEU A 117 5.69 7.98 12.07
C LEU A 117 6.18 8.35 10.68
N LEU A 118 7.39 7.92 10.35
CA LEU A 118 7.89 7.82 8.98
C LEU A 118 8.00 6.34 8.63
N VAL A 119 7.35 5.94 7.54
CA VAL A 119 7.53 4.63 6.92
C VAL A 119 8.52 4.78 5.77
N SER A 120 9.52 3.91 5.73
CA SER A 120 10.39 3.76 4.57
C SER A 120 10.25 2.35 4.01
N MET A 121 10.10 2.22 2.70
CA MET A 121 9.88 0.95 2.02
C MET A 121 10.90 0.69 0.90
N GLY A 122 11.46 -0.51 0.91
CA GLY A 122 12.32 -1.03 -0.17
C GLY A 122 13.67 -0.32 -0.33
N GLN A 123 14.44 -0.75 -1.34
CA GLN A 123 15.78 -0.21 -1.63
C GLN A 123 15.73 1.21 -2.21
N ALA A 124 14.66 1.53 -2.94
CA ALA A 124 14.41 2.87 -3.47
C ALA A 124 14.09 3.89 -2.36
N ARG A 125 13.88 3.42 -1.11
CA ARG A 125 13.56 4.25 0.06
C ARG A 125 12.34 5.12 -0.19
N HIS A 126 11.27 4.52 -0.71
CA HIS A 126 9.97 5.17 -0.77
C HIS A 126 9.58 5.57 0.65
N GLU A 127 9.32 6.85 0.87
CA GLU A 127 9.05 7.40 2.19
C GLU A 127 7.60 7.90 2.28
N MET A 128 6.97 7.65 3.42
CA MET A 128 5.64 8.14 3.73
C MET A 128 5.60 8.66 5.15
N LEU A 129 5.28 9.95 5.31
CA LEU A 129 5.11 10.58 6.61
C LEU A 129 3.65 10.40 7.05
N LEU A 130 3.45 9.90 8.25
CA LEU A 130 2.14 9.53 8.79
C LEU A 130 1.73 10.46 9.93
N PHE A 131 0.49 10.92 9.84
CA PHE A 131 -0.20 11.78 10.79
C PHE A 131 -1.30 10.98 11.43
N VAL A 132 -1.45 11.03 12.75
CA VAL A 132 -2.57 10.33 13.40
C VAL A 132 -3.88 10.93 12.89
N ASP A 133 -4.76 10.07 12.37
CA ASP A 133 -6.10 10.47 11.97
C ASP A 133 -7.06 10.35 13.16
N GLN A 134 -8.17 11.09 13.13
CA GLN A 134 -9.19 10.98 14.17
C GLN A 134 -9.88 9.60 14.10
N GLY A 135 -10.01 8.95 15.25
CA GLY A 135 -10.80 7.73 15.40
C GLY A 135 -10.03 6.56 16.01
N ALA A 136 -10.25 5.37 15.47
CA ALA A 136 -9.62 4.12 15.87
C ALA A 136 -8.08 4.15 15.81
N ALA A 137 -7.43 3.42 16.73
CA ALA A 137 -5.98 3.21 16.69
C ALA A 137 -5.55 2.60 15.34
N GLY A 138 -4.37 3.00 14.86
CA GLY A 138 -3.84 2.54 13.57
C GLY A 138 -4.39 3.28 12.35
N ARG A 139 -5.21 4.31 12.53
CA ARG A 139 -5.63 5.21 11.44
C ARG A 139 -4.65 6.36 11.27
N PHE A 140 -4.22 6.57 10.03
CA PHE A 140 -3.29 7.62 9.66
C PHE A 140 -3.70 8.31 8.37
N ILE A 141 -3.33 9.58 8.27
CA ILE A 141 -3.20 10.30 7.00
C ILE A 141 -1.73 10.19 6.59
N GLY A 142 -1.46 9.84 5.34
CA GLY A 142 -0.12 9.69 4.77
C GLY A 142 0.21 10.77 3.76
N VAL A 143 1.43 11.29 3.86
CA VAL A 143 2.10 12.10 2.82
C VAL A 143 3.17 11.25 2.15
N PRO A 144 2.94 10.78 0.91
CA PRO A 144 3.97 10.07 0.15
C PRO A 144 5.02 11.07 -0.36
N ASN A 145 6.30 10.83 -0.06
CA ASN A 145 7.40 11.67 -0.53
C ASN A 145 7.86 11.25 -1.94
N VAL A 146 7.07 11.60 -2.94
CA VAL A 146 7.30 11.19 -4.34
C VAL A 146 8.50 11.87 -5.01
N VAL A 147 9.00 12.97 -4.43
CA VAL A 147 10.18 13.69 -4.96
C VAL A 147 11.46 12.87 -4.76
N ARG A 148 11.52 12.08 -3.68
CA ARG A 148 12.67 11.20 -3.42
C ARG A 148 12.73 9.97 -4.30
N ASP A 149 11.71 9.69 -5.09
CA ASP A 149 11.69 8.55 -6.01
C ASP A 149 12.57 8.77 -7.26
N GLY A 150 13.40 9.82 -7.27
CA GLY A 150 14.55 10.03 -8.14
C GLY A 150 14.23 10.34 -9.61
N ASN A 151 13.01 10.03 -10.05
CA ASN A 151 12.59 10.11 -11.45
C ASN A 151 11.26 10.86 -11.63
N ILE A 152 10.70 11.43 -10.55
CA ILE A 152 9.37 12.04 -10.56
C ILE A 152 9.45 13.42 -9.92
N SER A 153 9.09 14.44 -10.70
CA SER A 153 8.76 15.76 -10.19
C SER A 153 7.28 15.97 -10.46
N PRO A 154 6.40 15.77 -9.47
CA PRO A 154 4.97 15.95 -9.67
C PRO A 154 4.66 17.41 -10.03
N SER A 155 3.50 17.61 -10.65
CA SER A 155 2.98 18.97 -10.82
C SER A 155 2.60 19.55 -9.45
N LYS A 156 2.58 20.89 -9.34
CA LYS A 156 2.11 21.55 -8.12
C LYS A 156 0.65 21.14 -7.84
N ASN A 157 0.31 20.95 -6.57
CA ASN A 157 -1.03 20.53 -6.11
C ASN A 157 -1.58 19.29 -6.84
N ALA A 158 -0.76 18.25 -7.03
CA ALA A 158 -1.14 17.03 -7.75
C ALA A 158 -1.01 15.75 -6.91
N VAL A 159 -0.49 15.86 -5.68
CA VAL A 159 -0.28 14.72 -4.80
C VAL A 159 -1.36 14.74 -3.72
N PRO A 160 -2.29 13.77 -3.72
CA PRO A 160 -3.30 13.68 -2.68
C PRO A 160 -2.70 13.13 -1.38
N LEU A 161 -3.35 13.47 -0.27
CA LEU A 161 -3.14 12.76 0.98
C LEU A 161 -3.81 11.37 0.89
N ILE A 162 -3.13 10.35 1.39
CA ILE A 162 -3.67 8.98 1.41
C ILE A 162 -4.15 8.61 2.82
N ARG A 163 -5.11 7.71 2.91
CA ARG A 163 -5.61 7.20 4.19
C ARG A 163 -5.04 5.83 4.44
N ILE A 164 -4.27 5.67 5.51
CA ILE A 164 -3.65 4.41 5.87
C ILE A 164 -4.34 3.85 7.11
N HIS A 165 -4.82 2.61 7.02
CA HIS A 165 -5.23 1.83 8.17
C HIS A 165 -4.21 0.73 8.44
N MET A 166 -3.79 0.62 9.71
CA MET A 166 -2.89 -0.40 10.18
C MET A 166 -3.51 -1.22 11.30
N LYS A 167 -3.25 -2.52 11.28
CA LYS A 167 -3.68 -3.45 12.33
C LYS A 167 -2.61 -4.48 12.61
N LEU A 168 -2.30 -4.66 13.89
CA LEU A 168 -1.46 -5.74 14.37
C LEU A 168 -2.34 -6.96 14.66
N LEU A 169 -1.90 -8.13 14.19
CA LEU A 169 -2.60 -9.39 14.41
C LEU A 169 -1.74 -10.33 15.26
N TYR A 170 -2.41 -11.23 15.97
CA TYR A 170 -1.79 -12.34 16.71
C TYR A 170 -0.59 -11.87 17.56
N ASN A 171 -0.84 -10.93 18.48
CA ASN A 171 0.18 -10.33 19.36
C ASN A 171 1.34 -9.67 18.60
N ALA A 172 1.01 -8.91 17.55
CA ALA A 172 1.98 -8.21 16.70
C ALA A 172 2.98 -9.14 16.00
N LYS A 173 2.58 -10.39 15.72
CA LYS A 173 3.30 -11.27 14.80
C LYS A 173 3.16 -10.79 13.35
N TYR A 174 1.99 -10.24 13.01
CA TYR A 174 1.70 -9.69 11.69
C TYR A 174 1.22 -8.26 11.75
N LEU A 175 1.48 -7.54 10.66
CA LEU A 175 1.02 -6.19 10.41
C LEU A 175 0.25 -6.18 9.09
N VAL A 176 -1.01 -5.76 9.15
CA VAL A 176 -1.79 -5.39 7.97
C VAL A 176 -1.68 -3.88 7.80
N MET A 177 -1.38 -3.44 6.59
CA MET A 177 -1.40 -2.03 6.19
C MET A 177 -2.21 -1.88 4.91
N SER A 178 -3.21 -1.01 4.95
CA SER A 178 -4.13 -0.75 3.84
C SER A 178 -4.16 0.73 3.48
N ASP A 179 -3.96 1.04 2.21
CA ASP A 179 -4.21 2.36 1.63
C ASP A 179 -5.67 2.47 1.19
N CYS A 180 -6.47 3.03 2.10
CA CYS A 180 -7.90 3.28 2.01
C CYS A 180 -8.31 4.33 0.97
N THR A 181 -7.36 4.94 0.27
CA THR A 181 -7.66 5.80 -0.88
C THR A 181 -7.67 5.00 -2.18
N VAL A 182 -6.73 4.06 -2.37
CA VAL A 182 -6.51 3.42 -3.68
C VAL A 182 -6.87 1.95 -3.76
N GLY A 183 -7.15 1.27 -2.66
CA GLY A 183 -7.57 -0.12 -2.73
C GLY A 183 -6.56 -1.16 -2.27
N VAL A 184 -5.35 -0.75 -1.92
CA VAL A 184 -4.21 -1.67 -1.77
C VAL A 184 -4.04 -2.07 -0.32
N SER A 185 -3.85 -3.37 -0.07
CA SER A 185 -3.55 -3.88 1.27
C SER A 185 -2.35 -4.80 1.23
N THR A 186 -1.59 -4.84 2.31
CA THR A 186 -0.43 -5.72 2.46
C THR A 186 -0.48 -6.42 3.81
N LEU A 187 -0.04 -7.68 3.82
CA LEU A 187 0.21 -8.46 5.04
C LEU A 187 1.71 -8.66 5.16
N SER A 188 2.24 -8.20 6.29
CA SER A 188 3.66 -8.23 6.60
C SER A 188 3.92 -8.97 7.89
N ALA A 189 5.12 -9.51 8.01
CA ALA A 189 5.65 -10.08 9.24
C ALA A 189 7.04 -9.52 9.52
N ARG A 190 7.51 -9.65 10.76
CA ARG A 190 8.85 -9.18 11.10
C ARG A 190 9.90 -10.06 10.41
N ARG A 191 10.93 -9.42 9.84
CA ARG A 191 11.98 -10.10 9.08
C ARG A 191 12.84 -11.05 9.93
N ASP A 192 12.91 -10.80 11.23
CA ASP A 192 13.65 -11.62 12.21
C ASP A 192 12.82 -12.77 12.79
N SER A 193 11.60 -13.01 12.29
CA SER A 193 10.73 -14.08 12.74
C SER A 193 10.69 -15.24 11.75
N ASP A 194 10.53 -16.46 12.25
CA ASP A 194 10.27 -17.62 11.40
C ASP A 194 8.84 -17.56 10.87
N ILE A 195 8.70 -17.48 9.54
CA ILE A 195 7.42 -17.31 8.85
C ILE A 195 7.27 -18.40 7.79
N TYR A 196 6.18 -19.15 7.88
CA TYR A 196 5.82 -20.21 6.96
C TYR A 196 4.78 -19.72 5.94
N ARG A 197 4.87 -20.19 4.68
CA ARG A 197 3.95 -19.74 3.62
C ARG A 197 2.51 -20.12 3.92
N ALA A 198 2.30 -21.33 4.42
CA ALA A 198 0.98 -21.81 4.83
C ALA A 198 0.36 -20.93 5.93
N GLU A 199 1.20 -20.42 6.84
CA GLU A 199 0.74 -19.53 7.90
C GLU A 199 0.31 -18.16 7.34
N ILE A 200 1.09 -17.56 6.43
CA ILE A 200 0.72 -16.32 5.73
C ILE A 200 -0.61 -16.49 4.98
N GLN A 201 -0.78 -17.59 4.26
CA GLN A 201 -2.02 -17.88 3.54
C GLN A 201 -3.21 -18.07 4.50
N GLY A 202 -2.99 -18.76 5.62
CA GLY A 202 -3.98 -18.92 6.67
C GLY A 202 -4.44 -17.55 7.20
N VAL A 203 -3.50 -16.70 7.61
CA VAL A 203 -3.80 -15.34 8.09
C VAL A 203 -4.51 -14.51 7.01
N ALA A 204 -4.02 -14.52 5.77
CA ALA A 204 -4.63 -13.81 4.66
C ALA A 204 -6.10 -14.24 4.43
N SER A 205 -6.39 -15.53 4.57
CA SER A 205 -7.76 -16.06 4.41
C SER A 205 -8.72 -15.60 5.51
N THR A 206 -8.22 -15.37 6.73
CA THR A 206 -9.05 -14.88 7.85
C THR A 206 -9.45 -13.41 7.71
N LEU A 207 -8.72 -12.62 6.90
CA LEU A 207 -9.02 -11.20 6.71
C LEU A 207 -10.19 -10.96 5.76
N ASP A 208 -10.51 -11.93 4.90
CA ASP A 208 -11.63 -11.86 3.96
C ASP A 208 -11.61 -10.56 3.12
N PHE A 209 -10.43 -10.23 2.61
CA PHE A 209 -10.21 -9.08 1.71
C PHE A 209 -10.40 -9.42 0.23
N GLY A 210 -10.86 -10.65 -0.07
CA GLY A 210 -10.96 -11.18 -1.41
C GLY A 210 -9.63 -11.73 -1.94
N LEU A 211 -9.47 -11.71 -3.27
CA LEU A 211 -8.31 -12.28 -3.95
C LEU A 211 -7.08 -11.38 -3.79
N GLY A 212 -5.98 -11.98 -3.34
CA GLY A 212 -4.65 -11.36 -3.37
C GLY A 212 -3.60 -12.35 -3.88
N SER A 213 -2.34 -11.92 -3.87
CA SER A 213 -1.20 -12.73 -4.30
C SER A 213 -0.10 -12.78 -3.24
N PRO A 214 0.56 -13.94 -3.09
CA PRO A 214 1.80 -14.02 -2.31
C PRO A 214 2.87 -13.11 -2.91
N ALA A 215 3.63 -12.46 -2.03
CA ALA A 215 4.84 -11.72 -2.36
C ALA A 215 6.07 -12.44 -1.80
N CYS A 216 7.26 -12.00 -2.21
CA CYS A 216 8.53 -12.47 -1.66
C CYS A 216 8.70 -14.01 -1.70
N ILE A 217 8.31 -14.62 -2.82
CA ILE A 217 8.23 -16.09 -2.93
C ILE A 217 9.61 -16.79 -2.89
N GLY A 218 10.68 -16.07 -3.24
CA GLY A 218 12.05 -16.61 -3.22
C GLY A 218 12.71 -16.69 -1.84
N ASP A 219 12.10 -16.15 -0.79
CA ASP A 219 12.70 -16.02 0.55
C ASP A 219 12.11 -17.02 1.57
N TYR A 220 11.14 -17.84 1.17
CA TYR A 220 10.67 -18.93 2.02
C TYR A 220 11.82 -19.92 2.22
N ASN A 221 12.07 -20.31 3.48
CA ASN A 221 13.08 -21.30 3.82
C ASN A 221 12.95 -22.51 2.88
N ASN A 222 14.06 -22.90 2.22
CA ASN A 222 14.18 -23.99 1.24
C ASN A 222 13.71 -25.37 1.74
N GLU A 223 13.20 -25.47 2.97
CA GLU A 223 12.59 -26.69 3.51
C GLU A 223 11.12 -26.85 3.11
N GLU A 224 10.43 -25.78 2.65
CA GLU A 224 9.03 -25.87 2.20
C GLU A 224 8.87 -26.38 0.75
N THR A 225 9.93 -26.54 -0.04
CA THR A 225 9.85 -27.05 -1.44
C THR A 225 10.07 -28.56 -1.60
N LYS A 226 10.09 -29.35 -0.52
CA LYS A 226 10.27 -30.81 -0.58
C LYS A 226 9.08 -31.59 -0.05
N LEU A 227 7.87 -31.32 -0.51
CA LEU A 227 6.74 -32.24 -0.40
C LEU A 227 5.89 -32.09 -1.66
N ASP A 228 6.30 -32.75 -2.74
CA ASP A 228 5.46 -33.25 -3.86
C ASP A 228 6.34 -34.00 -4.89
N ALA A 229 7.14 -34.95 -4.40
CA ALA A 229 7.80 -35.95 -5.24
C ALA A 229 7.94 -37.27 -4.47
N GLN A 230 6.83 -38.00 -4.34
CA GLN A 230 6.81 -39.45 -4.24
C GLN A 230 5.77 -40.00 -5.21
#